data_AF-A0AAU5F2L4-F1
#
_entry.id   AF-A0AAU5F2L4-F1
#
_cell.length_a   1.000
_cell.length_b   1.000
_cell.length_c   1.000
_cell.angle_alpha   90.00
_cell.angle_beta   90.00
_cell.angle_gamma   90.00
#
_symmetry.space_group_name_H-M   'P 1'
#
loop_
_entity.id
_entity.type
_entity.pdbx_description
1 polymer ?
#
loop_
_entity_poly.entity_id
_entity_poly.type
_entity_poly.pdbx_seq_one_letter_code
_entity_poly.pdbx_strand_id
1 'polypeptide(L)'
;MTAPLQQSDRQVRAVHLGPRGVVALALVTLVGVAAFGWPLLADEDSGLAHSQDAPWLFAALLPLLVGVVVATIADEDDGMDAKAVAMLGVLAAVGAALRPLGAGTAGLEPMFFLMVLSGRVLGPGFGFVLGSVTMFASALLTGGVGPWMPFQMLAMGWFTMGAGLLPGRHRLRGRGELAMLALYGFAASFAYGTIMNLQGWTYIGGMSSGISFHPGDPLGENLLRFAAYCATTSLGWDLGRAVLTTVLTFTLGSTVLKALRRATRRAAFEAQVTFDGSPSEAQVTSGRPPG
;
A
#
# COMPACT_ATOMS: atom_id res chain seq x y z
N MET A 1 20.27 -48.71 1.08
CA MET A 1 20.57 -47.45 1.80
C MET A 1 20.09 -46.31 0.93
N THR A 2 18.86 -45.85 1.16
CA THR A 2 18.23 -44.74 0.45
C THR A 2 18.64 -43.44 1.14
N ALA A 3 19.42 -42.62 0.44
CA ALA A 3 19.76 -41.28 0.90
C ALA A 3 18.50 -40.41 0.90
N PRO A 4 18.20 -39.65 1.98
CA PRO A 4 17.08 -38.73 1.98
C PRO A 4 17.41 -37.55 1.06
N LEU A 5 16.57 -37.34 0.04
CA LEU A 5 16.60 -36.15 -0.80
C LEU A 5 16.33 -34.92 0.09
N GLN A 6 17.36 -34.08 0.29
CA GLN A 6 17.20 -32.77 0.90
C GLN A 6 16.36 -31.89 -0.04
N GLN A 7 15.04 -31.89 0.20
CA GLN A 7 14.14 -30.89 -0.37
C GLN A 7 14.52 -29.52 0.20
N SER A 8 15.22 -28.73 -0.61
CA SER A 8 15.52 -27.34 -0.29
C SER A 8 14.23 -26.53 -0.35
N ASP A 9 13.73 -26.18 0.84
CA ASP A 9 12.52 -25.41 1.12
C ASP A 9 12.63 -23.99 0.53
N ARG A 10 12.45 -23.85 -0.79
CA ARG A 10 12.46 -22.55 -1.49
C ARG A 10 11.12 -21.85 -1.23
N GLN A 11 11.02 -21.27 -0.03
CA GLN A 11 9.96 -20.34 0.36
C GLN A 11 9.77 -19.30 -0.75
N VAL A 12 8.53 -19.00 -1.15
CA VAL A 12 8.25 -17.73 -1.85
C VAL A 12 8.68 -16.64 -0.89
N ARG A 13 9.87 -16.11 -1.18
CA ARG A 13 10.41 -14.96 -0.51
C ARG A 13 9.37 -13.88 -0.70
N ALA A 14 8.95 -13.28 0.41
CA ALA A 14 8.30 -11.98 0.36
C ALA A 14 9.04 -11.14 -0.69
N VAL A 15 8.31 -10.62 -1.68
CA VAL A 15 8.85 -9.87 -2.82
C VAL A 15 10.00 -9.03 -2.31
N HIS A 16 11.24 -9.49 -2.58
CA HIS A 16 12.41 -8.72 -2.20
C HIS A 16 12.38 -7.57 -3.16
N LEU A 17 12.16 -6.36 -2.65
CA LEU A 17 12.27 -5.18 -3.48
C LEU A 17 13.67 -5.18 -4.07
N GLY A 18 13.78 -5.48 -5.36
CA GLY A 18 15.01 -5.27 -6.08
C GLY A 18 15.34 -3.78 -6.10
N PRO A 19 16.58 -3.42 -6.46
CA PRO A 19 17.00 -2.03 -6.53
C PRO A 19 16.10 -1.20 -7.46
N ARG A 20 15.54 -1.81 -8.51
CA ARG A 20 14.58 -1.16 -9.42
C ARG A 20 13.24 -0.86 -8.73
N GLY A 21 12.65 -1.82 -8.03
CA GLY A 21 11.43 -1.61 -7.25
C GLY A 21 11.60 -0.55 -6.16
N VAL A 22 12.75 -0.51 -5.49
CA VAL A 22 13.07 0.55 -4.50
C VAL A 22 13.13 1.93 -5.17
N VAL A 23 13.83 2.05 -6.30
CA VAL A 23 13.93 3.31 -7.04
C VAL A 23 12.54 3.76 -7.50
N ALA A 24 11.73 2.85 -8.03
CA ALA A 24 10.37 3.17 -8.47
C ALA A 24 9.50 3.68 -7.31
N LEU A 25 9.52 2.99 -6.15
CA LEU A 25 8.81 3.44 -4.94
C LEU A 25 9.33 4.78 -4.41
N ALA A 26 10.64 5.02 -4.47
CA ALA A 26 11.24 6.28 -4.07
C ALA A 26 10.80 7.43 -4.97
N LEU A 27 10.79 7.22 -6.29
CA LEU A 27 10.33 8.21 -7.27
C LEU A 27 8.84 8.53 -7.07
N VAL A 28 7.98 7.52 -6.91
CA VAL A 28 6.55 7.74 -6.66
C VAL A 28 6.32 8.42 -5.31
N THR A 29 7.12 8.09 -4.29
CA THR A 29 7.05 8.78 -3.00
C THR A 29 7.48 10.24 -3.13
N LEU A 30 8.53 10.54 -3.89
CA LEU A 30 9.00 11.91 -4.11
C LEU A 30 7.95 12.73 -4.87
N VAL A 31 7.39 12.20 -5.96
CA VAL A 31 6.30 12.84 -6.71
C VAL A 31 5.10 13.05 -5.81
N GLY A 32 4.77 12.06 -4.98
CA GLY A 32 3.70 12.15 -4.00
C GLY A 32 3.90 13.27 -2.99
N VAL A 33 5.08 13.35 -2.37
CA VAL A 33 5.42 14.42 -1.42
C VAL A 33 5.36 15.79 -2.10
N ALA A 34 5.85 15.91 -3.33
CA ALA A 34 5.72 17.13 -4.11
C ALA A 34 4.24 17.47 -4.39
N ALA A 35 3.41 16.48 -4.73
CA ALA A 35 1.99 16.69 -5.00
C ALA A 35 1.20 17.15 -3.76
N PHE A 36 1.51 16.62 -2.56
CA PHE A 36 0.90 17.07 -1.31
C PHE A 36 1.48 18.41 -0.80
N GLY A 37 2.76 18.67 -1.04
CA GLY A 37 3.48 19.83 -0.50
C GLY A 37 3.47 21.07 -1.39
N TRP A 38 3.25 20.92 -2.70
CA TRP A 38 3.27 22.03 -3.66
C TRP A 38 2.38 23.21 -3.27
N PRO A 39 1.12 23.00 -2.81
CA PRO A 39 0.26 24.14 -2.45
C PRO A 39 0.84 25.01 -1.33
N LEU A 40 1.70 24.48 -0.46
CA LEU A 40 2.35 25.25 0.61
C LEU A 40 3.49 26.15 0.10
N LEU A 41 3.98 25.90 -1.11
CA LEU A 41 5.15 26.56 -1.70
C LEU A 41 4.78 27.45 -2.90
N ALA A 42 3.54 27.40 -3.37
CA ALA A 42 3.09 28.19 -4.51
C ALA A 42 2.79 29.64 -4.08
N ASP A 43 3.61 30.57 -4.55
CA ASP A 43 3.34 32.01 -4.50
C ASP A 43 2.26 32.41 -5.51
N GLU A 44 1.45 33.41 -5.17
CA GLU A 44 0.39 33.96 -6.04
C GLU A 44 0.92 34.41 -7.42
N ASP A 45 2.18 34.84 -7.50
CA ASP A 45 2.83 35.37 -8.70
C ASP A 45 3.57 34.31 -9.56
N SER A 46 3.60 33.05 -9.14
CA SER A 46 4.22 32.00 -9.94
C SER A 46 3.31 31.66 -11.13
N GLY A 47 3.69 32.06 -12.35
CA GLY A 47 2.98 31.80 -13.62
C GLY A 47 2.74 30.31 -13.97
N LEU A 48 3.02 29.40 -13.03
CA LEU A 48 2.54 28.03 -12.96
C LEU A 48 1.09 27.94 -12.43
N ALA A 49 0.44 29.08 -12.16
CA ALA A 49 -0.93 29.26 -11.70
C ALA A 49 -2.02 28.87 -12.74
N HIS A 50 -1.90 27.70 -13.37
CA HIS A 50 -3.08 26.92 -13.75
C HIS A 50 -3.57 26.16 -12.50
N SER A 51 -3.84 26.89 -11.41
CA SER A 51 -4.19 26.34 -10.09
C SER A 51 -5.41 25.41 -10.13
N GLN A 52 -6.25 25.55 -11.16
CA GLN A 52 -7.39 24.67 -11.42
C GLN A 52 -7.04 23.38 -12.19
N ASP A 53 -6.00 23.37 -13.04
CA ASP A 53 -5.65 22.21 -13.89
C ASP A 53 -4.59 21.29 -13.26
N ALA A 54 -3.69 21.85 -12.45
CA ALA A 54 -2.66 21.09 -11.75
C ALA A 54 -3.21 19.90 -10.94
N PRO A 55 -4.34 20.03 -10.20
CA PRO A 55 -4.94 18.89 -9.49
C PRO A 55 -5.38 17.77 -10.43
N TRP A 56 -5.89 18.08 -11.62
CA TRP A 56 -6.31 17.09 -12.61
C TRP A 56 -5.12 16.39 -13.26
N LEU A 57 -4.04 17.12 -13.52
CA LEU A 57 -2.80 16.55 -14.03
C LEU A 57 -2.16 15.59 -13.01
N PHE A 58 -2.05 15.98 -11.75
CA PHE A 58 -1.55 15.09 -10.70
C PHE A 58 -2.50 13.92 -10.44
N ALA A 59 -3.81 14.15 -10.52
CA ALA A 59 -4.79 13.08 -10.40
C ALA A 59 -4.70 12.07 -11.55
N ALA A 60 -4.35 12.49 -12.77
CA ALA A 60 -4.13 11.57 -13.88
C ALA A 60 -2.75 10.88 -13.79
N LEU A 61 -1.72 11.59 -13.33
CA LEU A 61 -0.34 11.12 -13.32
C LEU A 61 -0.07 10.12 -12.18
N LEU A 62 -0.61 10.34 -10.98
CA LEU A 62 -0.34 9.49 -9.81
C LEU A 62 -0.82 8.04 -9.98
N PRO A 63 -2.02 7.75 -10.50
CA PRO A 63 -2.44 6.37 -10.76
C PRO A 63 -1.61 5.73 -11.86
N LEU A 64 -1.17 6.49 -12.87
CA LEU A 64 -0.27 6.00 -13.91
C LEU A 64 1.08 5.62 -13.31
N LEU A 65 1.65 6.47 -12.45
CA LEU A 65 2.89 6.20 -11.73
C LEU A 65 2.77 4.99 -10.80
N VAL A 66 1.66 4.85 -10.09
CA VAL A 66 1.36 3.63 -9.32
C VAL A 66 1.27 2.44 -10.27
N GLY A 67 0.60 2.55 -11.40
CA GLY A 67 0.53 1.50 -12.42
C GLY A 67 1.91 1.08 -12.93
N VAL A 68 2.81 2.04 -13.15
CA VAL A 68 4.21 1.78 -13.50
C VAL A 68 4.96 1.11 -12.35
N VAL A 69 4.74 1.51 -11.09
CA VAL A 69 5.32 0.81 -9.92
C VAL A 69 4.80 -0.63 -9.84
N VAL A 70 3.51 -0.85 -10.08
CA VAL A 70 2.92 -2.20 -10.11
C VAL A 70 3.56 -3.03 -11.22
N ALA A 71 3.68 -2.49 -12.43
CA ALA A 71 4.30 -3.17 -13.57
C ALA A 71 5.78 -3.46 -13.31
N THR A 72 6.54 -2.49 -12.79
CA THR A 72 7.98 -2.67 -12.50
C THR A 72 8.23 -3.66 -11.37
N ILE A 73 7.37 -3.72 -10.36
CA ILE A 73 7.41 -4.78 -9.33
C ILE A 73 7.00 -6.13 -9.93
N ALA A 74 6.10 -6.13 -10.91
CA ALA A 74 5.67 -7.34 -11.59
C ALA A 74 6.69 -7.88 -12.60
N ASP A 75 7.60 -7.05 -13.11
CA ASP A 75 8.60 -7.40 -14.13
C ASP A 75 10.00 -7.75 -13.55
N GLU A 76 10.21 -7.75 -12.22
CA GLU A 76 11.48 -8.20 -11.62
C GLU A 76 11.68 -9.70 -11.85
N ASP A 77 12.61 -10.09 -12.76
CA ASP A 77 13.27 -11.36 -13.16
C ASP A 77 12.60 -12.76 -12.91
N ASP A 78 11.53 -12.87 -12.13
CA ASP A 78 10.71 -14.06 -11.85
C ASP A 78 9.19 -13.76 -12.01
N GLY A 79 8.80 -12.55 -12.39
CA GLY A 79 7.41 -12.16 -12.58
C GLY A 79 6.58 -12.12 -11.28
N MET A 80 5.53 -11.30 -11.22
CA MET A 80 4.52 -11.50 -10.16
C MET A 80 3.77 -12.82 -10.46
N ASP A 81 4.05 -13.88 -9.70
CA ASP A 81 3.34 -15.17 -9.83
C ASP A 81 1.82 -14.90 -9.92
N ALA A 82 1.10 -15.60 -10.80
CA ALA A 82 -0.34 -15.43 -10.99
C ALA A 82 -1.11 -15.53 -9.65
N LYS A 83 -0.57 -16.29 -8.69
CA LYS A 83 -1.10 -16.38 -7.32
C LYS A 83 -0.88 -15.11 -6.49
N ALA A 84 0.24 -14.43 -6.66
CA ALA A 84 0.48 -13.14 -6.01
C ALA A 84 -0.51 -12.09 -6.53
N VAL A 85 -0.77 -12.07 -7.85
CA VAL A 85 -1.84 -11.24 -8.46
C VAL A 85 -3.21 -11.62 -7.88
N ALA A 86 -3.53 -12.91 -7.80
CA ALA A 86 -4.81 -13.38 -7.24
C ALA A 86 -4.96 -12.98 -5.76
N MET A 87 -3.91 -13.12 -4.96
CA MET A 87 -3.89 -12.70 -3.55
C MET A 87 -4.07 -11.18 -3.42
N LEU A 88 -3.42 -10.40 -4.28
CA LEU A 88 -3.61 -8.95 -4.35
C LEU A 88 -5.09 -8.63 -4.61
N GLY A 89 -5.69 -9.28 -5.61
CA GLY A 89 -7.09 -9.08 -5.99
C GLY A 89 -8.07 -9.44 -4.87
N VAL A 90 -7.89 -10.60 -4.22
CA VAL A 90 -8.76 -11.04 -3.11
C VAL A 90 -8.63 -10.09 -1.92
N LEU A 91 -7.40 -9.74 -1.50
CA LEU A 91 -7.21 -8.84 -0.37
C LEU A 91 -7.70 -7.42 -0.69
N ALA A 92 -7.52 -6.95 -1.91
CA ALA A 92 -8.05 -5.68 -2.36
C ALA A 92 -9.58 -5.66 -2.39
N ALA A 93 -10.22 -6.74 -2.84
CA ALA A 93 -11.68 -6.86 -2.82
C ALA A 93 -12.22 -6.84 -1.38
N VAL A 94 -11.61 -7.60 -0.46
CA VAL A 94 -12.00 -7.60 0.96
C VAL A 94 -11.79 -6.22 1.57
N GLY A 95 -10.62 -5.61 1.37
CA GLY A 95 -10.34 -4.26 1.87
C GLY A 95 -11.28 -3.21 1.32
N ALA A 96 -11.62 -3.29 0.03
CA ALA A 96 -12.53 -2.37 -0.65
C ALA A 96 -13.96 -2.51 -0.12
N ALA A 97 -14.41 -3.72 0.19
CA ALA A 97 -15.72 -4.00 0.78
C ALA A 97 -15.81 -3.62 2.27
N LEU A 98 -14.69 -3.55 2.99
CA LEU A 98 -14.66 -3.12 4.39
C LEU A 98 -14.84 -1.61 4.57
N ARG A 99 -14.51 -0.80 3.57
CA ARG A 99 -14.57 0.66 3.67
C ARG A 99 -16.01 1.19 3.80
N PRO A 100 -17.01 0.76 3.00
CA PRO A 100 -18.39 1.22 3.17
C PRO A 100 -18.98 0.93 4.55
N LEU A 101 -18.52 -0.12 5.23
CA LEU A 101 -18.98 -0.48 6.58
C LEU A 101 -18.61 0.57 7.64
N GLY A 102 -17.59 1.39 7.36
CA GLY A 102 -17.15 2.49 8.23
C GLY A 102 -17.62 3.88 7.80
N ALA A 103 -18.23 3.99 6.62
CA ALA A 103 -18.69 5.27 6.08
C ALA A 103 -19.85 5.80 6.93
N GLY A 104 -19.67 6.97 7.55
CA GLY A 104 -20.70 7.65 8.34
C GLY A 104 -20.77 7.28 9.83
N THR A 105 -19.96 6.33 10.31
CA THR A 105 -19.96 5.87 11.72
C THR A 105 -18.71 6.33 12.46
N ALA A 106 -18.61 7.63 12.75
CA ALA A 106 -17.56 8.23 13.61
C ALA A 106 -16.10 7.78 13.30
N GLY A 107 -15.79 7.50 12.03
CA GLY A 107 -14.44 7.11 11.59
C GLY A 107 -14.10 5.64 11.83
N LEU A 108 -15.08 4.77 12.09
CA LEU A 108 -14.86 3.35 12.30
C LEU A 108 -14.49 2.62 11.00
N GLU A 109 -13.24 2.70 10.57
CA GLU A 109 -12.77 2.15 9.29
C GLU A 109 -11.99 0.82 9.45
N PRO A 110 -12.67 -0.36 9.38
CA PRO A 110 -12.02 -1.67 9.57
C PRO A 110 -11.03 -2.03 8.45
N MET A 111 -11.08 -1.33 7.32
CA MET A 111 -10.11 -1.46 6.23
C MET A 111 -8.67 -1.24 6.71
N PHE A 112 -8.44 -0.25 7.60
CA PHE A 112 -7.10 0.10 8.09
C PHE A 112 -6.46 -1.03 8.88
N PHE A 113 -7.25 -1.71 9.72
CA PHE A 113 -6.84 -2.92 10.42
C PHE A 113 -6.33 -3.99 9.43
N LEU A 114 -7.08 -4.28 8.37
CA LEU A 114 -6.66 -5.28 7.38
C LEU A 114 -5.37 -4.86 6.67
N MET A 115 -5.24 -3.57 6.33
CA MET A 115 -4.06 -3.04 5.64
C MET A 115 -2.79 -3.13 6.50
N VAL A 116 -2.85 -2.81 7.79
CA VAL A 116 -1.70 -2.96 8.70
C VAL A 116 -1.20 -4.40 8.72
N LEU A 117 -2.11 -5.35 8.91
CA LEU A 117 -1.73 -6.78 8.98
C LEU A 117 -1.23 -7.30 7.63
N SER A 118 -1.86 -6.88 6.53
CA SER A 118 -1.48 -7.30 5.18
C SER A 118 -0.11 -6.76 4.81
N GLY A 119 0.15 -5.46 5.03
CA GLY A 119 1.47 -4.85 4.82
C GLY A 119 2.56 -5.56 5.63
N ARG A 120 2.29 -5.86 6.90
CA ARG A 120 3.22 -6.60 7.77
C ARG A 120 3.55 -8.00 7.25
N VAL A 121 2.58 -8.70 6.66
CA VAL A 121 2.72 -10.09 6.19
C VAL A 121 3.29 -10.16 4.78
N LEU A 122 2.99 -9.21 3.91
CA LEU A 122 3.32 -9.24 2.49
C LEU A 122 4.62 -8.46 2.21
N GLY A 123 4.89 -7.40 2.98
CA GLY A 123 6.10 -6.58 2.86
C GLY A 123 5.81 -5.22 2.23
N PRO A 124 6.82 -4.34 2.14
CA PRO A 124 6.64 -2.94 1.77
C PRO A 124 6.14 -2.74 0.34
N GLY A 125 6.76 -3.38 -0.66
CA GLY A 125 6.35 -3.24 -2.06
C GLY A 125 4.94 -3.74 -2.33
N PHE A 126 4.68 -4.99 -1.96
CA PHE A 126 3.34 -5.58 -2.10
C PHE A 126 2.30 -4.81 -1.25
N GLY A 127 2.70 -4.31 -0.07
CA GLY A 127 1.86 -3.46 0.76
C GLY A 127 1.47 -2.16 0.08
N PHE A 128 2.43 -1.45 -0.53
CA PHE A 128 2.16 -0.23 -1.28
C PHE A 128 1.13 -0.46 -2.40
N VAL A 129 1.35 -1.50 -3.20
CA VAL A 129 0.46 -1.87 -4.30
C VAL A 129 -0.92 -2.26 -3.77
N LEU A 130 -0.97 -3.10 -2.73
CA LEU A 130 -2.22 -3.52 -2.12
C LEU A 130 -3.02 -2.32 -1.60
N GLY A 131 -2.41 -1.41 -0.87
CA GLY A 131 -3.08 -0.22 -0.35
C GLY A 131 -3.65 0.65 -1.47
N SER A 132 -2.86 0.86 -2.53
CA SER A 132 -3.27 1.67 -3.69
C SER A 132 -4.43 1.03 -4.46
N VAL A 133 -4.32 -0.26 -4.80
CA VAL A 133 -5.36 -1.00 -5.54
C VAL A 133 -6.62 -1.16 -4.72
N THR A 134 -6.50 -1.41 -3.41
CA THR A 134 -7.67 -1.49 -2.51
C THR A 134 -8.43 -0.17 -2.48
N MET A 135 -7.72 0.95 -2.38
CA MET A 135 -8.33 2.27 -2.39
C MET A 135 -9.04 2.54 -3.72
N PHE A 136 -8.39 2.24 -4.85
CA PHE A 136 -8.96 2.40 -6.18
C PHE A 136 -10.24 1.56 -6.35
N ALA A 137 -10.17 0.26 -6.01
CA ALA A 137 -11.30 -0.64 -6.08
C ALA A 137 -12.45 -0.16 -5.20
N SER A 138 -12.15 0.34 -3.99
CA SER A 138 -13.16 0.89 -3.09
C SER A 138 -13.84 2.13 -3.67
N ALA A 139 -13.08 3.05 -4.28
CA ALA A 139 -13.64 4.23 -4.93
C ALA A 139 -14.57 3.86 -6.10
N LEU A 140 -14.24 2.81 -6.87
CA LEU A 140 -15.14 2.29 -7.91
C LEU A 140 -16.44 1.74 -7.30
N LEU A 141 -16.35 0.97 -6.20
CA LEU A 141 -17.52 0.40 -5.53
C LEU A 141 -18.45 1.46 -4.93
N THR A 142 -17.90 2.55 -4.40
CA THR A 142 -18.69 3.61 -3.75
C THR A 142 -19.04 4.77 -4.68
N GLY A 143 -18.66 4.72 -5.97
CA GLY A 143 -18.80 5.84 -6.89
C GLY A 143 -17.97 7.08 -6.50
N GLY A 144 -16.92 6.90 -5.69
CA GLY A 144 -16.07 7.97 -5.14
C GLY A 144 -14.88 8.35 -6.01
N VAL A 145 -14.97 8.12 -7.33
CA VAL A 145 -13.92 8.45 -8.30
C VAL A 145 -13.86 9.96 -8.51
N GLY A 146 -12.70 10.56 -8.25
CA GLY A 146 -12.49 11.99 -8.43
C GLY A 146 -11.03 12.41 -8.26
N PRO A 147 -10.71 13.72 -8.38
CA PRO A 147 -9.35 14.25 -8.29
C PRO A 147 -8.58 13.89 -7.01
N TRP A 148 -9.30 13.67 -5.91
CA TRP A 148 -8.74 13.29 -4.61
C TRP A 148 -8.31 11.82 -4.54
N MET A 149 -8.87 10.95 -5.39
CA MET A 149 -8.69 9.50 -5.31
C MET A 149 -7.23 9.06 -5.46
N PRO A 150 -6.42 9.64 -6.34
CA PRO A 150 -5.00 9.31 -6.47
C PRO A 150 -4.18 9.63 -5.22
N PHE A 151 -4.52 10.72 -4.53
CA PHE A 151 -3.94 11.05 -3.23
C PHE A 151 -4.33 10.01 -2.17
N GLN A 152 -5.59 9.56 -2.18
CA GLN A 152 -6.04 8.48 -1.29
C GLN A 152 -5.31 7.16 -1.59
N MET A 153 -5.11 6.82 -2.87
CA MET A 153 -4.39 5.62 -3.28
C MET A 153 -2.96 5.65 -2.76
N LEU A 154 -2.27 6.76 -2.99
CA LEU A 154 -0.90 6.96 -2.56
C LEU A 154 -0.77 6.95 -1.03
N ALA A 155 -1.63 7.67 -0.31
CA ALA A 155 -1.63 7.70 1.14
C ALA A 155 -1.89 6.32 1.75
N MET A 156 -2.81 5.53 1.18
CA MET A 156 -3.02 4.14 1.61
C MET A 156 -1.88 3.22 1.21
N GLY A 157 -1.25 3.46 0.06
CA GLY A 157 -0.03 2.79 -0.34
C GLY A 157 1.07 3.00 0.71
N TRP A 158 1.34 4.24 1.10
CA TRP A 158 2.31 4.55 2.16
C TRP A 158 1.94 3.96 3.51
N PHE A 159 0.66 4.05 3.91
CA PHE A 159 0.14 3.44 5.14
C PHE A 159 0.37 1.92 5.16
N THR A 160 0.14 1.24 4.06
CA THR A 160 0.28 -0.23 4.01
C THR A 160 1.75 -0.62 3.86
N MET A 161 2.52 0.14 3.10
CA MET A 161 3.97 -0.01 2.94
C MET A 161 4.71 0.14 4.27
N GLY A 162 4.38 1.15 5.07
CA GLY A 162 5.03 1.40 6.35
C GLY A 162 4.86 0.25 7.34
N ALA A 163 3.70 -0.42 7.36
CA ALA A 163 3.51 -1.64 8.15
C ALA A 163 4.44 -2.78 7.72
N GLY A 164 4.78 -2.84 6.42
CA GLY A 164 5.74 -3.79 5.85
C GLY A 164 7.21 -3.47 6.15
N LEU A 165 7.53 -2.21 6.44
CA LEU A 165 8.88 -1.76 6.84
C LEU A 165 9.19 -1.97 8.32
N LEU A 166 8.18 -2.34 9.13
CA LEU A 166 8.38 -2.55 10.57
C LEU A 166 9.44 -3.63 10.86
N PRO A 167 10.30 -3.42 11.87
CA PRO A 167 11.42 -4.30 12.16
C PRO A 167 10.97 -5.66 12.69
N GLY A 168 11.91 -6.62 12.67
CA GLY A 168 11.70 -7.91 13.33
C GLY A 168 10.72 -8.83 12.61
N ARG A 169 10.58 -8.72 11.27
CA ARG A 169 9.63 -9.52 10.47
C ARG A 169 9.61 -11.00 10.80
N HIS A 170 10.80 -11.56 11.03
CA HIS A 170 11.03 -12.98 11.31
C HIS A 170 11.22 -13.31 12.79
N ARG A 171 11.56 -12.31 13.63
CA ARG A 171 11.98 -12.50 15.02
C ARG A 171 10.88 -12.14 16.03
N LEU A 172 10.09 -11.11 15.76
CA LEU A 172 9.01 -10.65 16.63
C LEU A 172 7.71 -11.38 16.30
N ARG A 173 7.18 -12.13 17.27
CA ARG A 173 5.90 -12.84 17.18
C ARG A 173 5.12 -12.73 18.49
N GLY A 174 3.80 -12.94 18.41
CA GLY A 174 2.93 -12.93 19.57
C GLY A 174 2.60 -11.50 20.04
N ARG A 175 2.54 -11.28 21.36
CA ARG A 175 2.06 -10.01 21.94
C ARG A 175 2.90 -8.79 21.54
N GLY A 176 4.23 -8.93 21.47
CA GLY A 176 5.10 -7.82 21.07
C GLY A 176 4.89 -7.38 19.62
N GLU A 177 4.59 -8.33 18.73
CA GLU A 177 4.22 -8.03 17.35
C GLU A 177 2.87 -7.30 17.27
N LEU A 178 1.87 -7.75 18.04
CA LEU A 178 0.56 -7.08 18.08
C LEU A 178 0.67 -5.66 18.65
N ALA A 179 1.44 -5.46 19.71
CA ALA A 179 1.66 -4.14 20.30
C ALA A 179 2.33 -3.18 19.31
N MET A 180 3.34 -3.65 18.58
CA MET A 180 3.99 -2.85 17.53
C MET A 180 3.03 -2.49 16.40
N LEU A 181 2.21 -3.44 15.94
CA LEU A 181 1.23 -3.20 14.87
C LEU A 181 0.10 -2.28 15.33
N ALA A 182 -0.32 -2.39 16.58
CA ALA A 182 -1.32 -1.52 17.18
C ALA A 182 -0.78 -0.08 17.30
N LEU A 183 0.44 0.09 17.80
CA LEU A 183 1.10 1.40 17.89
C LEU A 183 1.30 2.03 16.50
N TYR A 184 1.78 1.23 15.55
CA TYR A 184 1.91 1.66 14.17
C TYR A 184 0.56 2.06 13.59
N GLY A 185 -0.45 1.19 13.70
CA GLY A 185 -1.79 1.45 13.17
C GLY A 185 -2.43 2.68 13.78
N PHE A 186 -2.23 2.92 15.07
CA PHE A 186 -2.68 4.14 15.76
C PHE A 186 -2.02 5.38 15.15
N ALA A 187 -0.68 5.44 15.15
CA ALA A 187 0.06 6.60 14.65
C ALA A 187 -0.17 6.83 13.14
N ALA A 188 -0.17 5.76 12.35
CA ALA A 188 -0.36 5.82 10.92
C ALA A 188 -1.78 6.23 10.53
N SER A 189 -2.80 5.97 11.37
CA SER A 189 -4.17 6.44 11.14
C SER A 189 -4.26 7.97 11.23
N PHE A 190 -3.60 8.57 12.22
CA PHE A 190 -3.47 10.03 12.31
C PHE A 190 -2.65 10.60 11.17
N ALA A 191 -1.54 9.94 10.81
CA ALA A 191 -0.70 10.39 9.70
C ALA A 191 -1.48 10.38 8.37
N TYR A 192 -2.25 9.32 8.11
CA TYR A 192 -3.11 9.24 6.92
C TYR A 192 -4.15 10.37 6.90
N GLY A 193 -4.85 10.58 8.01
CA GLY A 193 -5.82 11.68 8.15
C GLY A 193 -5.20 13.04 7.90
N THR A 194 -4.06 13.31 8.54
CA THR A 194 -3.32 14.56 8.40
C THR A 194 -2.89 14.80 6.95
N ILE A 195 -2.29 13.80 6.28
CA ILE A 195 -1.86 13.93 4.88
C ILE A 195 -3.06 14.20 3.96
N MET A 196 -4.18 13.50 4.18
CA MET A 196 -5.41 13.70 3.41
C MET A 196 -6.06 15.06 3.67
N ASN A 197 -6.00 15.55 4.91
CA ASN A 197 -6.47 16.89 5.23
C ASN A 197 -5.62 17.95 4.58
N LEU A 198 -4.30 17.77 4.48
CA LEU A 198 -3.42 18.76 3.85
C LEU A 198 -3.85 19.01 2.39
N GLN A 199 -4.14 17.93 1.67
CA GLN A 199 -4.74 17.99 0.34
C GLN A 199 -6.06 18.77 0.40
N GLY A 200 -7.08 18.30 1.11
CA GLY A 200 -8.38 18.98 1.16
C GLY A 200 -8.34 20.45 1.61
N TRP A 201 -7.52 20.77 2.61
CA TRP A 201 -7.39 22.10 3.21
C TRP A 201 -6.86 23.15 2.23
N THR A 202 -5.89 22.77 1.39
CA THR A 202 -5.30 23.67 0.39
C THR A 202 -6.19 23.88 -0.83
N TYR A 203 -7.12 22.95 -1.11
CA TYR A 203 -8.01 23.01 -2.28
C TYR A 203 -9.41 23.56 -1.99
N ILE A 204 -9.90 23.42 -0.76
CA ILE A 204 -11.18 24.00 -0.34
C ILE A 204 -10.95 25.48 0.00
N GLY A 205 -10.67 26.29 -1.03
CA GLY A 205 -10.70 27.74 -0.92
C GLY A 205 -12.15 28.20 -0.74
N GLY A 206 -12.43 28.97 0.32
CA GLY A 206 -13.70 29.70 0.43
C GLY A 206 -14.54 29.51 1.69
N MET A 207 -14.11 28.74 2.70
CA MET A 207 -14.66 28.92 4.04
C MET A 207 -13.96 30.13 4.67
N SER A 208 -14.64 31.26 4.76
CA SER A 208 -14.15 32.51 5.36
C SER A 208 -13.99 32.43 6.90
N SER A 209 -13.37 31.34 7.39
CA SER A 209 -13.06 31.10 8.78
C SER A 209 -11.55 31.24 9.01
N GLY A 210 -11.13 31.62 10.22
CA GLY A 210 -9.72 31.85 10.58
C GLY A 210 -8.81 30.60 10.53
N ILE A 211 -9.30 29.47 10.00
CA ILE A 211 -8.57 28.20 9.87
C ILE A 211 -8.25 27.85 8.41
N SER A 212 -8.59 28.71 7.44
CA SER A 212 -8.38 28.46 6.02
C SER A 212 -6.92 28.68 5.58
N PHE A 213 -6.56 28.08 4.46
CA PHE A 213 -5.25 28.27 3.82
C PHE A 213 -5.19 29.65 3.15
N HIS A 214 -4.10 30.39 3.39
CA HIS A 214 -3.83 31.66 2.72
C HIS A 214 -2.50 31.53 1.95
N PRO A 215 -2.55 31.51 0.61
CA PRO A 215 -1.35 31.54 -0.23
C PRO A 215 -0.48 32.77 0.12
N GLY A 216 0.85 32.61 0.11
CA GLY A 216 1.80 33.69 0.39
C GLY A 216 2.05 34.03 1.88
N ASP A 217 1.18 33.59 2.81
CA ASP A 217 1.42 33.76 4.26
C ASP A 217 2.61 32.92 4.74
N PRO A 218 3.36 33.36 5.78
CA PRO A 218 4.47 32.59 6.34
C PRO A 218 4.08 31.15 6.67
N LEU A 219 4.93 30.20 6.27
CA LEU A 219 4.66 28.76 6.42
C LEU A 219 4.29 28.36 7.86
N GLY A 220 4.89 29.00 8.87
CA GLY A 220 4.55 28.76 10.27
C GLY A 220 3.11 29.11 10.64
N GLU A 221 2.56 30.20 10.12
CA GLU A 221 1.17 30.61 10.37
C GLU A 221 0.19 29.68 9.68
N ASN A 222 0.49 29.30 8.44
CA ASN A 222 -0.29 28.31 7.70
C ASN A 222 -0.29 26.95 8.41
N LEU A 223 0.84 26.49 8.97
CA LEU A 223 0.89 25.25 9.74
C LEU A 223 0.05 25.31 11.03
N LEU A 224 -0.04 26.46 11.69
CA LEU A 224 -0.91 26.65 12.86
C LEU A 224 -2.39 26.56 12.47
N ARG A 225 -2.78 27.20 11.37
CA ARG A 225 -4.15 27.12 10.82
C ARG A 225 -4.49 25.69 10.40
N PHE A 226 -3.54 24.98 9.79
CA PHE A 226 -3.69 23.58 9.43
C PHE A 226 -3.85 22.66 10.65
N ALA A 227 -3.08 22.89 11.72
CA ALA A 227 -3.22 22.16 12.97
C ALA A 227 -4.61 22.39 13.60
N ALA A 228 -5.09 23.64 13.61
CA ALA A 228 -6.43 23.97 14.06
C ALA A 228 -7.53 23.33 13.18
N TYR A 229 -7.32 23.30 11.85
CA TYR A 229 -8.20 22.63 10.91
C TYR A 229 -8.30 21.12 11.21
N CYS A 230 -7.16 20.43 11.38
CA CYS A 230 -7.16 19.00 11.72
C CYS A 230 -7.84 18.75 13.08
N ALA A 231 -7.54 19.58 14.08
CA ALA A 231 -8.11 19.44 15.42
C ALA A 231 -9.63 19.59 15.44
N THR A 232 -10.18 20.47 14.61
CA THR A 232 -11.62 20.79 14.58
C THR A 232 -12.43 19.92 13.63
N THR A 233 -11.84 19.46 12.53
CA THR A 233 -12.58 18.79 11.44
C THR A 233 -12.35 17.29 11.36
N SER A 234 -11.14 16.80 11.67
CA SER A 234 -10.78 15.39 11.44
C SER A 234 -10.44 14.60 12.69
N LEU A 235 -10.07 15.27 13.80
CA LEU A 235 -9.52 14.60 14.98
C LEU A 235 -10.42 13.47 15.50
N GLY A 236 -11.74 13.68 15.53
CA GLY A 236 -12.70 12.65 15.95
C GLY A 236 -12.74 11.44 15.02
N TRP A 237 -12.67 11.68 13.70
CA TRP A 237 -12.63 10.63 12.69
C TRP A 237 -11.32 9.85 12.72
N ASP A 238 -10.19 10.55 12.87
CA ASP A 238 -8.86 9.97 12.97
C ASP A 238 -8.72 9.12 14.24
N LEU A 239 -9.26 9.60 15.36
CA LEU A 239 -9.30 8.87 16.61
C LEU A 239 -10.16 7.61 16.51
N GLY A 240 -11.36 7.71 15.92
CA GLY A 240 -12.24 6.54 15.71
C GLY A 240 -11.55 5.44 14.93
N ARG A 241 -10.88 5.82 13.83
CA ARG A 241 -10.08 4.90 13.01
C ARG A 241 -8.91 4.30 13.78
N ALA A 242 -8.15 5.12 14.50
CA ALA A 242 -6.97 4.70 15.26
C ALA A 242 -7.34 3.73 16.38
N VAL A 243 -8.42 4.03 17.12
CA VAL A 243 -8.95 3.18 18.19
C VAL A 243 -9.46 1.87 17.63
N LEU A 244 -10.28 1.90 16.57
CA LEU A 244 -10.80 0.67 15.96
C LEU A 244 -9.67 -0.22 15.45
N THR A 245 -8.70 0.36 14.74
CA THR A 245 -7.52 -0.37 14.24
C THR A 245 -6.75 -1.03 15.38
N THR A 246 -6.56 -0.31 16.48
CA THR A 246 -5.88 -0.80 17.69
C THR A 246 -6.65 -1.95 18.34
N VAL A 247 -7.96 -1.77 18.56
CA VAL A 247 -8.85 -2.76 19.19
C VAL A 247 -8.91 -4.05 18.35
N LEU A 248 -9.11 -3.93 17.03
CA LEU A 248 -9.12 -5.08 16.12
C LEU A 248 -7.75 -5.77 16.07
N THR A 249 -6.66 -5.01 16.15
CA THR A 249 -5.30 -5.57 16.21
C THR A 249 -5.09 -6.44 17.46
N PHE A 250 -5.54 -5.98 18.63
CA PHE A 250 -5.40 -6.77 19.86
C PHE A 250 -6.35 -7.96 19.95
N THR A 251 -7.58 -7.82 19.44
CA THR A 251 -8.61 -8.86 19.54
C THR A 251 -8.49 -9.92 18.44
N LEU A 252 -8.43 -9.50 17.18
CA LEU A 252 -8.46 -10.38 16.01
C LEU A 252 -7.10 -10.51 15.32
N GLY A 253 -6.14 -9.63 15.62
CA GLY A 253 -4.87 -9.57 14.89
C GLY A 253 -4.08 -10.86 14.92
N SER A 254 -4.09 -11.61 16.03
CA SER A 254 -3.39 -12.90 16.10
C SER A 254 -3.97 -13.95 15.13
N THR A 255 -5.31 -14.00 15.01
CA THR A 255 -6.03 -14.93 14.13
C THR A 255 -5.83 -14.53 12.67
N VAL A 256 -6.01 -13.25 12.36
CA VAL A 256 -5.86 -12.74 10.99
C VAL A 256 -4.42 -12.83 10.51
N LEU A 257 -3.42 -12.50 11.34
CA LEU A 257 -2.00 -12.70 10.99
C LEU A 257 -1.68 -14.16 10.68
N LYS A 258 -2.19 -15.10 11.47
CA LYS A 258 -2.01 -16.55 11.21
C LYS A 258 -2.66 -16.95 9.89
N ALA A 259 -3.89 -16.50 9.63
CA ALA A 259 -4.62 -16.77 8.40
C ALA A 259 -3.88 -16.22 7.17
N LEU A 260 -3.47 -14.94 7.21
CA LEU A 260 -2.71 -14.28 6.14
C LEU A 260 -1.39 -15.01 5.88
N ARG A 261 -0.60 -15.31 6.92
CA ARG A 261 0.66 -16.07 6.77
C ARG A 261 0.47 -17.46 6.20
N ARG A 262 -0.66 -18.11 6.51
CA ARG A 262 -1.01 -19.42 5.96
C ARG A 262 -1.40 -19.32 4.49
N ALA A 263 -2.20 -18.32 4.13
CA ALA A 263 -2.60 -18.06 2.75
C ALA A 263 -1.38 -17.75 1.87
N THR A 264 -0.48 -16.86 2.33
CA THR A 264 0.75 -16.53 1.61
C THR A 264 1.68 -17.73 1.45
N ARG A 265 1.79 -18.61 2.46
CA ARG A 265 2.56 -19.86 2.32
C ARG A 265 1.93 -20.83 1.32
N ARG A 266 0.62 -20.99 1.30
CA ARG A 266 -0.04 -21.89 0.33
C ARG A 266 0.13 -21.41 -1.11
N ALA A 267 0.02 -20.10 -1.32
CA ALA A 267 0.36 -19.50 -2.61
C ALA A 267 1.80 -19.84 -3.02
N ALA A 268 2.73 -19.94 -2.08
CA ALA A 268 4.12 -20.29 -2.34
C ALA A 268 4.35 -21.74 -2.81
N PHE A 269 3.62 -22.71 -2.24
CA PHE A 269 3.95 -24.12 -2.40
C PHE A 269 3.45 -24.76 -3.71
N GLU A 270 2.54 -24.12 -4.43
CA GLU A 270 1.96 -24.67 -5.67
C GLU A 270 2.60 -24.07 -6.94
N ALA A 271 3.68 -23.29 -6.81
CA ALA A 271 4.37 -22.67 -7.94
C ALA A 271 5.34 -23.68 -8.57
N GLN A 272 4.83 -24.32 -9.63
CA GLN A 272 5.48 -25.22 -10.61
C GLN A 272 6.70 -26.03 -10.13
N VAL A 273 6.47 -27.33 -9.90
CA VAL A 273 7.53 -28.34 -10.07
C VAL A 273 7.73 -28.54 -11.57
N THR A 274 8.61 -27.74 -12.18
CA THR A 274 9.12 -28.04 -13.52
C THR A 274 10.12 -29.17 -13.36
N PHE A 275 9.71 -30.40 -13.65
CA PHE A 275 10.67 -31.47 -13.87
C PHE A 275 11.38 -31.15 -15.19
N ASP A 276 12.64 -30.73 -15.12
CA ASP A 276 13.51 -30.73 -16.30
C ASP A 276 13.64 -32.19 -16.78
N GLY A 277 12.81 -32.53 -17.76
CA GLY A 277 12.95 -33.77 -18.48
C GLY A 277 14.15 -33.67 -19.40
N SER A 278 15.26 -34.30 -19.05
CA SER A 278 16.21 -34.88 -20.00
C SER A 278 17.18 -35.82 -19.29
N PRO A 279 17.31 -37.05 -19.81
CA PRO A 279 18.59 -37.34 -20.46
C PRO A 279 18.40 -37.87 -21.88
N SER A 280 19.01 -37.15 -22.82
CA SER A 280 19.74 -37.66 -23.99
C SER A 280 19.43 -39.10 -24.41
N GLU A 281 18.58 -39.27 -25.43
CA GLU A 281 18.51 -40.50 -26.20
C GLU A 281 19.56 -40.43 -27.32
N ALA A 282 20.47 -41.40 -27.28
CA ALA A 282 21.68 -41.45 -28.06
C ALA A 282 21.44 -41.83 -29.53
N GLN A 283 22.25 -41.22 -30.40
CA GLN A 283 22.87 -41.83 -31.59
C GLN A 283 21.95 -42.53 -32.61
N VAL A 284 21.60 -41.75 -33.64
CA VAL A 284 21.48 -42.26 -35.01
C VAL A 284 22.87 -42.69 -35.49
N THR A 285 23.16 -43.99 -35.53
CA THR A 285 24.15 -44.54 -36.47
C THR A 285 23.65 -45.85 -37.07
N SER A 286 23.48 -45.81 -38.39
CA SER A 286 23.23 -46.91 -39.31
C SER A 286 24.32 -48.00 -39.28
N GLY A 287 23.94 -49.28 -39.26
CA GLY A 287 24.84 -50.40 -39.52
C GLY A 287 24.13 -51.75 -39.52
N ARG A 288 23.93 -52.33 -40.71
CA ARG A 288 23.26 -53.61 -41.00
C ARG A 288 24.23 -54.80 -40.80
N PRO A 289 23.80 -55.95 -40.24
CA PRO A 289 24.38 -57.28 -40.54
C PRO A 289 23.31 -58.19 -41.22
N PRO A 290 23.65 -59.28 -41.96
CA PRO A 290 24.42 -60.42 -41.43
C PRO A 290 25.39 -61.13 -42.39
N GLY A 291 26.46 -61.69 -41.82
CA GLY A 291 27.34 -62.72 -42.38
C GLY A 291 27.97 -63.47 -41.23
#